data_AF-K0SYL7-F1
#
_entry.id   AF-K0SYL7-F1
#
_cell.length_a   1.000
_cell.length_b   1.000
_cell.length_c   1.000
_cell.angle_alpha   90.00
_cell.angle_beta   90.00
_cell.angle_gamma   90.00
#
_symmetry.space_group_name_H-M   'P 1'
#
loop_
_entity.id
_entity.type
_entity.pdbx_description
1 polymer ?
#
loop_
_entity_poly.entity_id
_entity_poly.type
_entity_poly.pdbx_seq_one_letter_code
_entity_poly.pdbx_strand_id
1 'polypeptide(L)'
;MKLWSTDLSVEDLDALDEDESGGVSKLEYIKFMLQAMNKCEPALFDNLQAQFDRIDVLGDGRITKKDLTMRAKRKLKSVSKKLELSAYKRSLVRNKKRSLGGVRPEAVSRLNV
;
A
#
# COMPACT_ATOMS: atom_id res chain seq x y z
N MET A 1 42.35 -5.35 3.87
CA MET A 1 41.64 -6.57 3.44
C MET A 1 40.90 -6.27 2.14
N LYS A 2 41.36 -6.83 1.02
CA LYS A 2 40.60 -6.88 -0.24
C LYS A 2 39.84 -8.22 -0.19
N LEU A 3 38.54 -8.16 0.10
CA LEU A 3 37.71 -9.34 0.42
C LEU A 3 36.81 -9.79 -0.73
N TRP A 4 36.99 -9.21 -1.90
CA TRP A 4 36.16 -9.45 -3.09
C TRP A 4 37.09 -9.59 -4.28
N SER A 5 37.89 -10.66 -4.25
CA SER A 5 38.40 -11.24 -5.48
C SER A 5 37.20 -11.62 -6.33
N THR A 6 37.32 -11.35 -7.62
CA THR A 6 36.26 -11.20 -8.62
C THR A 6 35.61 -12.53 -9.03
N ASP A 7 35.80 -13.57 -8.23
CA ASP A 7 35.38 -14.93 -8.51
C ASP A 7 34.15 -15.24 -7.65
N LEU A 8 32.97 -15.02 -8.26
CA LEU A 8 31.71 -15.57 -7.78
C LEU A 8 31.74 -17.09 -7.98
N SER A 9 31.48 -17.85 -6.92
CA SER A 9 31.25 -19.30 -7.05
C SER A 9 29.86 -19.57 -7.62
N VAL A 10 29.63 -20.79 -8.11
CA VAL A 10 28.29 -21.21 -8.56
C VAL A 10 27.33 -21.24 -7.38
N GLU A 11 27.79 -21.63 -6.18
CA GLU A 11 26.95 -21.59 -4.98
C GLU A 11 26.56 -20.15 -4.59
N ASP A 12 27.45 -19.17 -4.82
CA ASP A 12 27.11 -17.76 -4.61
C ASP A 12 26.06 -17.28 -5.61
N LEU A 13 26.07 -17.76 -6.86
CA LEU A 13 25.05 -17.43 -7.86
C LEU A 13 23.67 -17.96 -7.45
N ASP A 14 23.59 -19.20 -6.96
CA ASP A 14 22.33 -19.78 -6.47
C ASP A 14 21.81 -19.04 -5.22
N ALA A 15 22.71 -18.53 -4.37
CA ALA A 15 22.34 -17.72 -3.22
C ALA A 15 21.94 -16.28 -3.57
N LEU A 16 22.35 -15.79 -4.75
CA LEU A 16 22.09 -14.44 -5.26
C LEU A 16 20.84 -14.34 -6.13
N ASP A 17 20.47 -15.43 -6.80
CA ASP A 17 19.29 -15.57 -7.66
C ASP A 17 18.02 -15.68 -6.81
N GLU A 18 17.66 -14.57 -6.13
CA GLU A 18 16.48 -14.52 -5.23
C GLU A 18 15.16 -14.69 -5.99
N ASP A 19 15.13 -14.35 -7.29
CA ASP A 19 13.95 -14.48 -8.14
C ASP A 19 13.90 -15.77 -8.97
N GLU A 20 14.86 -16.68 -8.75
CA GLU A 20 15.02 -17.95 -9.49
C GLU A 20 14.97 -17.75 -11.01
N SER A 21 15.45 -16.61 -11.51
CA SER A 21 15.46 -16.29 -12.94
C SER A 21 16.51 -17.07 -13.73
N GLY A 22 17.38 -17.82 -13.03
CA GLY A 22 18.48 -18.58 -13.60
C GLY A 22 19.72 -17.72 -13.86
N GLY A 23 19.78 -16.50 -13.30
CA GLY A 23 20.92 -15.62 -13.42
C GLY A 23 20.81 -14.36 -12.57
N VAL A 24 21.94 -13.90 -12.05
CA VAL A 24 21.97 -12.76 -11.12
C VAL A 24 21.86 -11.43 -11.86
N SER A 25 20.83 -10.65 -11.52
CA SER A 25 20.65 -9.29 -12.01
C SER A 25 21.68 -8.34 -11.39
N LYS A 26 21.90 -7.21 -12.07
CA LYS A 26 22.79 -6.14 -11.56
C LYS A 26 22.37 -5.64 -10.18
N LEU A 27 21.07 -5.63 -9.87
CA LEU A 27 20.56 -5.16 -8.58
C LEU A 27 20.90 -6.15 -7.46
N GLU A 28 20.68 -7.44 -7.70
CA GLU A 28 21.00 -8.52 -6.75
C GLU A 28 22.49 -8.57 -6.43
N TYR A 29 23.34 -8.45 -7.45
CA TYR A 29 24.78 -8.35 -7.24
C TYR A 29 25.18 -7.14 -6.37
N ILE A 30 24.58 -5.96 -6.61
CA ILE A 30 24.86 -4.75 -5.82
C ILE A 30 24.33 -4.90 -4.39
N LYS A 31 23.13 -5.46 -4.20
CA LYS A 31 22.52 -5.74 -2.89
C LYS A 31 23.47 -6.57 -2.04
N PHE A 32 23.87 -7.71 -2.58
CA PHE A 32 24.76 -8.65 -1.92
C PHE A 32 26.11 -8.03 -1.60
N MET A 33 26.70 -7.30 -2.55
CA MET A 33 28.00 -6.68 -2.31
C MET A 33 27.94 -5.63 -1.19
N LEU A 34 26.85 -4.84 -1.12
CA LEU A 34 26.65 -3.86 -0.05
C LEU A 34 26.42 -4.51 1.32
N GLN A 35 25.71 -5.64 1.34
CA GLN A 35 25.47 -6.44 2.55
C GLN A 35 26.76 -7.12 3.02
N ALA A 36 27.53 -7.73 2.12
CA ALA A 36 28.82 -8.36 2.40
C ALA A 36 29.87 -7.37 2.90
N MET A 37 29.83 -6.12 2.41
CA MET A 37 30.67 -5.04 2.92
C MET A 37 30.19 -4.46 4.26
N ASN A 38 29.08 -4.97 4.80
CA ASN A 38 28.40 -4.47 6.00
C ASN A 38 28.14 -2.95 5.91
N LYS A 39 27.85 -2.47 4.69
CA LYS A 39 27.56 -1.06 4.39
C LYS A 39 26.07 -0.76 4.36
N CYS A 40 25.24 -1.80 4.30
CA CYS A 40 23.80 -1.71 4.25
C CYS A 40 23.22 -2.86 5.07
N GLU A 41 22.23 -2.56 5.92
CA GLU A 41 21.46 -3.58 6.61
C GLU A 41 20.46 -4.24 5.65
N PRO A 42 20.25 -5.56 5.72
CA PRO A 42 19.30 -6.27 4.85
C PRO A 42 17.90 -5.66 4.92
N ALA A 43 17.46 -5.32 6.13
CA ALA A 43 16.16 -4.69 6.38
C ALA A 43 15.97 -3.35 5.66
N LEU A 44 17.06 -2.59 5.43
CA LEU A 44 16.99 -1.35 4.68
C LEU A 44 16.72 -1.63 3.20
N PHE A 45 17.34 -2.67 2.65
CA PHE A 45 17.15 -3.06 1.26
C PHE A 45 15.72 -3.57 1.03
N ASP A 46 15.21 -4.43 1.90
CA ASP A 46 13.83 -4.92 1.85
C ASP A 46 12.82 -3.77 1.91
N ASN A 47 13.10 -2.74 2.73
CA ASN A 47 12.25 -1.56 2.82
C ASN A 47 12.26 -0.75 1.52
N LEU A 48 13.44 -0.57 0.91
CA LEU A 48 13.59 0.13 -0.37
C LEU A 48 12.89 -0.64 -1.50
N GLN A 49 13.03 -1.96 -1.54
CA GLN A 49 12.36 -2.82 -2.50
C GLN A 49 10.83 -2.76 -2.33
N ALA A 50 10.34 -2.89 -1.10
CA ALA A 50 8.92 -2.73 -0.80
C ALA A 50 8.41 -1.30 -1.11
N GLN A 51 9.26 -0.27 -1.05
CA GLN A 51 8.91 1.07 -1.50
C GLN A 51 8.82 1.13 -3.03
N PHE A 52 9.74 0.49 -3.73
CA PHE A 52 9.75 0.39 -5.19
C PHE A 52 8.49 -0.32 -5.69
N ASP A 53 8.16 -1.50 -5.15
CA ASP A 53 6.99 -2.29 -5.54
C ASP A 53 5.67 -1.56 -5.28
N ARG A 54 5.65 -0.68 -4.27
CA ARG A 54 4.49 0.19 -4.00
C ARG A 54 4.34 1.31 -5.04
N ILE A 55 5.41 1.67 -5.74
CA ILE A 55 5.42 2.70 -6.77
C ILE A 55 5.21 2.07 -8.14
N ASP A 56 5.88 0.95 -8.45
CA ASP A 56 5.74 0.19 -9.69
C ASP A 56 4.40 -0.57 -9.68
N VAL A 57 3.36 0.11 -10.17
CA VAL A 57 2.01 -0.42 -10.19
C VAL A 57 1.79 -1.43 -11.32
N LEU A 58 2.62 -1.36 -12.35
CA LEU A 58 2.58 -2.25 -13.50
C LEU A 58 3.38 -3.54 -13.26
N GLY A 59 4.33 -3.53 -12.32
CA GLY A 59 5.15 -4.69 -11.97
C GLY A 59 6.11 -5.06 -13.10
N ASP A 60 6.57 -4.07 -13.87
CA ASP A 60 7.52 -4.28 -14.98
C ASP A 60 8.98 -4.06 -14.55
N GLY A 61 9.20 -3.88 -13.25
CA GLY A 61 10.51 -3.61 -12.65
C GLY A 61 11.00 -2.18 -12.93
N ARG A 62 10.11 -1.28 -13.37
CA ARG A 62 10.45 0.10 -13.73
C ARG A 62 9.42 1.09 -13.19
N ILE A 63 9.90 2.13 -12.50
CA ILE A 63 9.02 3.24 -12.13
C ILE A 63 8.87 4.18 -13.33
N THR A 64 7.69 4.18 -13.95
CA THR A 64 7.38 5.05 -15.08
C THR A 64 6.40 6.17 -14.73
N LYS A 65 6.28 7.16 -15.63
CA LYS A 65 5.25 8.22 -15.51
C LYS A 65 3.83 7.62 -15.46
N LYS A 66 3.61 6.48 -16.11
CA LYS A 66 2.30 5.81 -16.11
C LYS A 66 1.97 5.29 -14.72
N ASP A 67 2.93 4.72 -14.01
CA ASP A 67 2.77 4.23 -12.63
C ASP A 67 2.37 5.35 -11.68
N LEU A 68 3.08 6.47 -11.73
CA LEU A 68 2.78 7.65 -10.93
C LEU A 68 1.36 8.19 -11.23
N THR A 69 0.99 8.25 -12.51
CA THR A 69 -0.33 8.70 -12.94
C THR A 69 -1.44 7.74 -12.46
N MET A 70 -1.22 6.43 -12.56
CA MET A 70 -2.15 5.40 -12.10
C MET A 70 -2.33 5.46 -10.59
N ARG A 71 -1.23 5.64 -9.85
CA ARG A 71 -1.25 5.80 -8.39
C ARG A 71 -2.01 7.05 -7.96
N ALA A 72 -1.81 8.18 -8.65
CA ALA A 72 -2.57 9.41 -8.42
C ALA A 72 -4.07 9.22 -8.70
N LYS A 73 -4.42 8.58 -9.83
CA LYS A 73 -5.82 8.26 -10.19
C LYS A 73 -6.49 7.35 -9.16
N ARG A 74 -5.80 6.30 -8.68
CA ARG A 74 -6.31 5.41 -7.62
C ARG A 74 -6.57 6.18 -6.33
N LYS A 75 -5.67 7.08 -5.93
CA LYS A 75 -5.84 7.94 -4.75
C LYS A 75 -7.09 8.82 -4.88
N LEU A 76 -7.27 9.52 -6.00
CA LEU A 76 -8.45 10.35 -6.26
C LEU A 76 -9.77 9.55 -6.22
N LYS A 77 -9.82 8.37 -6.86
CA LYS A 77 -10.99 7.48 -6.80
C LYS A 77 -11.35 7.05 -5.37
N SER A 78 -10.34 6.71 -4.57
CA SER A 78 -10.56 6.31 -3.17
C SER A 78 -11.13 7.44 -2.31
N VAL A 79 -10.73 8.69 -2.55
CA VAL A 79 -11.22 9.87 -1.83
C VAL A 79 -12.68 10.13 -2.19
N SER A 80 -13.01 10.10 -3.49
CA SER A 80 -14.40 10.26 -3.96
C SER A 80 -15.31 9.19 -3.37
N LYS A 81 -14.91 7.91 -3.39
CA LYS A 81 -15.68 6.81 -2.77
C LYS A 81 -15.88 7.00 -1.26
N LYS A 82 -14.85 7.46 -0.54
CA LYS A 82 -14.98 7.76 0.91
C LYS A 82 -15.98 8.89 1.16
N LEU A 83 -15.99 9.92 0.32
CA LEU A 83 -16.92 11.03 0.43
C LEU A 83 -18.37 10.58 0.20
N GLU A 84 -18.62 9.76 -0.82
CA GLU A 84 -19.92 9.15 -1.10
C GLU A 84 -20.42 8.30 0.06
N LEU A 85 -19.57 7.41 0.59
CA LEU A 85 -19.91 6.59 1.76
C LEU A 85 -20.23 7.45 2.98
N SER A 86 -19.52 8.57 3.17
CA SER A 86 -19.80 9.51 4.25
C SER A 86 -21.18 10.18 4.10
N ALA A 87 -21.55 10.55 2.87
CA ALA A 87 -22.84 11.16 2.57
C ALA A 87 -23.99 10.15 2.77
N TYR A 88 -23.80 8.91 2.32
CA TYR A 88 -24.74 7.82 2.53
C TYR A 88 -24.93 7.49 4.02
N LYS A 89 -23.84 7.40 4.80
CA LYS A 89 -23.93 7.18 6.25
C LYS A 89 -24.72 8.31 6.94
N ARG A 90 -24.51 9.57 6.53
CA ARG A 90 -25.27 10.72 7.06
C ARG A 90 -26.76 10.65 6.71
N SER A 91 -27.14 10.17 5.52
CA SER A 91 -28.55 10.04 5.15
C SER A 91 -29.25 8.92 5.96
N LEU A 92 -28.58 7.79 6.19
CA LEU A 92 -29.12 6.71 7.02
C LEU A 92 -29.37 7.15 8.47
N VAL A 93 -28.43 7.85 9.09
CA VAL A 93 -28.59 8.36 10.47
C VAL A 93 -29.77 9.34 10.56
N ARG A 94 -29.94 10.20 9.54
CA ARG A 94 -31.06 11.16 9.47
C ARG A 94 -32.40 10.45 9.34
N ASN A 95 -32.50 9.45 8.47
CA ASN A 95 -33.73 8.69 8.28
C ASN A 95 -34.10 7.88 9.52
N LYS A 96 -33.12 7.29 10.22
CA LYS A 96 -33.34 6.61 11.51
C LYS A 96 -33.89 7.54 12.60
N LYS A 97 -33.43 8.80 12.66
CA LYS A 97 -34.00 9.81 13.58
C LYS A 97 -35.45 10.17 13.22
N ARG A 98 -35.79 10.25 11.93
CA ARG A 98 -37.16 10.55 11.48
C ARG A 98 -38.13 9.41 11.77
N SER A 99 -37.70 8.16 11.63
CA SER A 99 -38.53 6.99 11.95
C SER A 99 -38.74 6.79 13.46
N LEU A 100 -37.84 7.32 14.31
CA LEU A 100 -37.94 7.25 15.77
C LEU A 100 -38.61 8.49 16.40
N GLY A 101 -38.84 9.57 15.65
CA GLY A 101 -39.38 10.85 16.14
C GLY A 101 -40.90 11.03 15.97
N GLY A 102 -41.63 9.97 15.62
CA GLY A 102 -43.07 10.02 15.32
C GLY A 102 -43.96 9.58 16.48
N VAL A 103 -43.88 10.24 17.63
CA VAL A 103 -44.99 10.26 18.60
C VAL A 103 -45.30 11.72 18.90
N ARG A 104 -46.38 12.23 18.28
CA ARG A 104 -46.96 13.54 18.62
C ARG A 104 -47.62 13.41 20.00
N PRO A 105 -47.29 14.24 20.99
CA PRO A 105 -48.14 14.38 22.16
C PRO A 105 -49.33 15.27 21.76
N GLU A 106 -50.40 14.68 21.24
CA GLU A 106 -51.69 15.36 21.16
C GLU A 106 -52.63 14.89 22.29
N ALA A 107 -53.24 15.90 22.91
CA ALA A 107 -54.45 15.86 23.73
C ALA A 107 -54.39 15.18 25.12
N VAL A 108 -53.92 15.96 26.11
CA VAL A 108 -54.52 15.91 27.46
C VAL A 108 -55.09 17.29 27.77
N SER A 109 -56.18 17.63 27.09
CA SER A 109 -57.11 18.65 27.53
C SER A 109 -58.51 18.10 27.29
N ARG A 110 -59.10 17.47 28.31
CA ARG A 110 -60.55 17.46 28.56
C ARG A 110 -60.89 16.70 29.84
N LEU A 111 -61.62 17.43 30.69
CA LEU A 111 -62.44 17.03 31.83
C LEU A 111 -61.73 16.46 33.06
N ASN A 112 -61.73 17.24 34.14
CA ASN A 112 -62.51 16.83 35.30
C ASN A 112 -63.20 18.04 35.93
N VAL A 113 -64.50 17.85 36.15
CA VAL A 113 -65.44 18.70 36.90
C VAL A 113 -65.08 18.64 38.38
#